data_AF-A0A351QAN7-F1
#
_entry.id   AF-A0A351QAN7-F1
#
_cell.length_a   1.000
_cell.length_b   1.000
_cell.length_c   1.000
_cell.angle_alpha   90.00
_cell.angle_beta   90.00
_cell.angle_gamma   90.00
#
_symmetry.space_group_name_H-M   'P 1'
#
loop_
_entity.id
_entity.type
_entity.pdbx_description
1 polymer ?
#
loop_
_entity_poly.entity_id
_entity_poly.type
_entity_poly.pdbx_seq_one_letter_code
_entity_poly.pdbx_strand_id
1 'polypeptide(L)'
;MYNFMTLNDGTGIAHSETIQKDGKEQVKVYFEQPVEKGFNSAECWLPSYTWTKKEGFSDKQLEYFQEFLESTAHIIIELARSGGFDNAANF
;
A
#
# COMPACT_ATOMS: atom_id res chain seq x y z
N MET A 1 0.15 6.82 -8.52
CA MET A 1 -0.37 6.04 -7.39
C MET A 1 -1.74 5.55 -7.79
N TYR A 2 -2.02 4.27 -7.54
CA TYR A 2 -3.26 3.61 -7.88
C TYR A 2 -3.97 3.21 -6.58
N ASN A 3 -5.25 3.55 -6.48
CA ASN A 3 -6.06 3.18 -5.32
C ASN A 3 -6.25 1.66 -5.28
N PHE A 4 -6.10 1.09 -4.09
CA PHE A 4 -6.37 -0.33 -3.86
C PHE A 4 -7.69 -0.51 -3.12
N MET A 5 -7.83 0.07 -1.92
CA MET A 5 -9.07 0.01 -1.15
C MET A 5 -9.10 1.08 -0.04
N THR A 6 -10.26 1.23 0.59
CA THR A 6 -10.44 2.02 1.82
C THR A 6 -10.98 1.12 2.92
N LEU A 7 -10.37 1.17 4.10
CA LEU A 7 -10.79 0.41 5.27
C LEU A 7 -11.98 1.09 5.98
N ASN A 8 -12.65 0.34 6.86
CA ASN A 8 -13.80 0.82 7.61
C ASN A 8 -13.51 2.03 8.52
N ASP A 9 -12.25 2.21 8.92
CA ASP A 9 -11.80 3.34 9.74
C ASP A 9 -11.37 4.57 8.93
N GLY A 10 -11.63 4.56 7.62
CA GLY A 10 -11.29 5.65 6.70
C GLY A 10 -9.84 5.63 6.21
N THR A 11 -9.03 4.65 6.59
CA THR A 11 -7.67 4.51 6.05
C THR A 11 -7.73 4.11 4.57
N GLY A 12 -7.23 4.97 3.70
CA GLY A 12 -7.01 4.69 2.29
C GLY A 12 -5.70 3.92 2.08
N ILE A 13 -5.75 2.92 1.20
CA ILE A 13 -4.59 2.12 0.79
C ILE A 13 -4.40 2.29 -0.72
N ALA A 14 -3.21 2.70 -1.12
CA ALA A 14 -2.82 2.88 -2.51
C ALA A 14 -1.44 2.27 -2.77
N HIS A 15 -1.10 2.04 -4.03
CA HIS A 15 0.22 1.53 -4.41
C HIS A 15 0.85 2.31 -5.56
N SER A 16 2.17 2.22 -5.69
CA SER A 16 2.88 2.68 -6.88
C SER A 16 2.69 1.71 -8.05
N GLU A 17 3.05 2.17 -9.24
CA GLU A 17 3.46 1.27 -10.32
C GLU A 17 4.68 0.44 -9.90
N THR A 18 4.96 -0.64 -10.64
CA THR A 18 6.16 -1.43 -10.48
C THR A 18 7.43 -0.58 -10.67
N ILE A 19 8.35 -0.65 -9.71
CA ILE A 19 9.67 0.00 -9.76
C ILE A 19 10.75 -1.07 -9.86
N GLN A 20 11.66 -0.94 -10.82
CA GLN A 20 12.82 -1.82 -10.94
C GLN A 20 14.03 -1.19 -10.25
N LYS A 21 14.59 -1.88 -9.25
CA LYS A 21 15.80 -1.44 -8.53
C LYS A 21 16.71 -2.62 -8.26
N ASP A 22 17.97 -2.51 -8.69
CA ASP A 22 18.99 -3.56 -8.56
C ASP A 22 18.53 -4.92 -9.13
N GLY A 23 17.80 -4.88 -10.25
CA GLY A 23 17.25 -6.08 -10.90
C GLY A 23 16.09 -6.75 -10.16
N LYS A 24 15.53 -6.10 -9.13
CA LYS A 24 14.38 -6.58 -8.37
C LYS A 24 13.19 -5.64 -8.55
N GLU A 25 12.04 -6.26 -8.72
CA GLU A 25 10.76 -5.57 -8.72
C GLU A 25 10.39 -5.13 -7.30
N GLN A 26 9.97 -3.88 -7.16
CA GLN A 26 9.50 -3.31 -5.91
C GLN A 26 8.22 -2.52 -6.14
N VAL A 27 7.33 -2.57 -5.17
CA VAL A 27 6.08 -1.79 -5.16
C VAL A 27 5.97 -1.08 -3.83
N LYS A 28 5.70 0.22 -3.85
CA LYS A 28 5.45 0.99 -2.64
C LYS A 28 3.96 1.01 -2.33
N VAL A 29 3.59 0.63 -1.12
CA VAL A 29 2.22 0.71 -0.61
C VAL A 29 2.14 1.86 0.38
N TYR A 30 1.07 2.65 0.25
CA TYR A 30 0.79 3.85 1.02
C TYR A 30 -0.48 3.62 1.84
N PHE A 31 -0.43 4.02 3.10
CA PHE A 31 -1.56 4.03 4.02
C PHE A 31 -1.76 5.47 4.48
N GLU A 32 -2.93 6.04 4.24
CA GLU A 32 -3.26 7.39 4.66
C GLU A 32 -4.64 7.44 5.32
N GLN A 33 -4.70 8.00 6.53
CA GLN A 33 -5.95 8.14 7.28
C GLN A 33 -6.15 9.61 7.62
N PRO A 34 -7.27 10.25 7.20
CA PRO A 34 -7.57 11.62 7.59
C PRO A 34 -7.87 11.70 9.09
N VAL A 35 -7.30 12.70 9.75
CA VAL A 35 -7.54 13.01 11.16
C VAL A 35 -7.86 14.50 11.31
N GLU A 36 -8.36 14.91 12.48
CA GLU A 36 -8.81 16.30 12.73
C GLU A 36 -7.76 17.36 12.33
N LYS A 37 -6.46 17.04 12.47
CA LYS A 37 -5.35 17.93 12.13
C LYS A 37 -4.35 17.28 11.16
N GLY A 38 -4.83 16.81 10.00
CA GLY A 38 -3.97 16.34 8.91
C GLY A 38 -4.18 14.86 8.61
N PHE A 39 -3.09 14.10 8.49
CA PHE A 39 -3.12 12.70 8.10
C PHE A 39 -2.16 11.87 8.94
N ASN A 40 -2.60 10.68 9.34
CA ASN A 40 -1.68 9.61 9.67
C ASN A 40 -1.18 9.01 8.34
N SER A 41 0.10 8.64 8.28
CA SER A 41 0.72 8.14 7.05
C SER A 41 1.70 7.02 7.34
N ALA A 42 1.59 5.92 6.60
CA ALA A 42 2.59 4.87 6.59
C ALA A 42 2.93 4.42 5.17
N GLU A 43 4.15 3.93 4.99
CA GLU A 43 4.67 3.50 3.70
C GLU A 43 5.47 2.21 3.85
N CYS A 44 5.16 1.21 3.03
CA CYS A 44 5.80 -0.11 3.06
C CYS A 44 6.21 -0.54 1.64
N TRP A 45 7.40 -1.13 1.52
CA TRP A 45 7.88 -1.70 0.26
C TRP A 45 7.64 -3.19 0.19
N LEU A 46 6.98 -3.63 -0.89
CA LEU A 46 6.82 -5.02 -1.26
C LEU A 46 7.85 -5.43 -2.32
N PRO A 47 8.27 -6.71 -2.36
CA PRO A 47 7.86 -7.81 -1.46
C PRO A 47 8.66 -7.89 -0.15
N SER A 48 9.53 -6.92 0.15
CA SER A 48 10.44 -6.98 1.31
C SER A 48 9.80 -6.62 2.65
N TYR A 49 8.53 -6.20 2.67
CA TYR A 49 7.80 -5.68 3.82
C TYR A 49 8.58 -4.62 4.60
N THR A 50 9.28 -3.74 3.87
CA THR A 50 10.15 -2.73 4.48
C THR A 50 9.37 -1.44 4.73
N TRP A 51 9.02 -1.18 5.98
CA TRP A 51 8.38 0.05 6.42
C TRP A 51 9.37 1.22 6.42
N THR A 52 9.02 2.30 5.72
CA THR A 52 9.85 3.52 5.59
C THR A 52 9.22 4.76 6.21
N LYS A 53 7.90 4.74 6.41
CA LYS A 53 7.15 5.77 7.14
C LYS A 53 6.08 5.11 8.00
N LYS A 54 5.88 5.61 9.23
CA LYS A 54 4.95 5.06 10.24
C LYS A 54 4.42 6.17 11.18
N GLU A 55 3.96 7.28 10.61
CA GLU A 55 3.55 8.46 11.37
C GLU A 55 2.05 8.38 11.73
N GLY A 56 1.73 8.57 13.02
CA GLY A 56 0.34 8.70 13.49
C GLY A 56 -0.43 7.39 13.67
N PHE A 57 0.11 6.26 13.20
CA PHE A 57 -0.46 4.93 13.44
C PHE A 57 0.14 4.29 14.70
N SER A 58 -0.71 3.58 15.46
CA SER A 58 -0.28 2.77 16.59
C SER A 58 0.39 1.46 16.14
N ASP A 59 1.18 0.84 17.02
CA ASP A 59 1.82 -0.45 16.75
C ASP A 59 0.81 -1.53 16.35
N LYS A 60 -0.37 -1.55 16.98
CA LYS A 60 -1.45 -2.49 16.64
C LYS A 60 -2.02 -2.26 15.24
N GLN A 61 -2.13 -1.01 14.80
CA GLN A 61 -2.56 -0.70 13.43
C GLN A 61 -1.49 -1.12 12.42
N LEU A 62 -0.21 -0.90 12.72
CA LEU A 62 0.90 -1.31 11.87
C LEU A 62 1.01 -2.84 11.76
N GLU A 63 0.79 -3.57 12.85
CA GLU A 63 0.70 -5.04 12.85
C GLU A 63 -0.46 -5.52 11.98
N TYR A 64 -1.64 -4.92 12.13
CA TYR A 64 -2.79 -5.21 11.25
C TYR A 64 -2.47 -4.91 9.77
N PHE A 65 -1.79 -3.81 9.47
CA PHE A 65 -1.37 -3.51 8.09
C PHE A 65 -0.33 -4.50 7.57
N GLN A 66 0.57 -4.99 8.43
CA GLN A 66 1.55 -6.01 8.08
C GLN A 66 0.84 -7.33 7.68
N GLU A 67 -0.07 -7.82 8.52
CA GLU A 67 -0.87 -9.03 8.22
C GLU A 67 -1.69 -8.86 6.93
N PHE A 68 -2.30 -7.68 6.76
CA PHE A 68 -3.02 -7.33 5.53
C PHE A 68 -2.12 -7.43 4.30
N LEU A 69 -0.91 -6.83 4.35
CA LEU A 69 0.04 -6.87 3.24
C LEU A 69 0.50 -8.30 2.97
N GLU A 70 0.77 -9.11 3.99
CA GLU A 70 1.16 -10.51 3.81
C GLU A 70 0.07 -11.32 3.08
N SER A 71 -1.20 -11.01 3.33
CA SER A 71 -2.32 -11.67 2.66
C SER A 71 -2.60 -11.15 1.24
N THR A 72 -2.26 -9.89 0.93
CA THR A 72 -2.67 -9.22 -0.32
C THR A 72 -1.51 -8.83 -1.25
N ALA A 73 -0.26 -8.99 -0.83
CA ALA A 73 0.92 -8.52 -1.57
C ALA A 73 0.98 -9.02 -3.01
N HIS A 74 0.62 -10.28 -3.25
CA HIS A 74 0.60 -10.85 -4.59
C HIS A 74 -0.36 -10.11 -5.54
N ILE A 75 -1.55 -9.73 -5.05
CA ILE A 75 -2.55 -8.97 -5.79
C ILE A 75 -2.04 -7.56 -6.07
N ILE A 76 -1.51 -6.88 -5.05
CA ILE A 76 -0.99 -5.52 -5.17
C ILE A 76 0.17 -5.46 -6.19
N ILE A 77 1.06 -6.45 -6.18
CA ILE A 77 2.18 -6.53 -7.13
C ILE A 77 1.67 -6.77 -8.56
N GLU A 78 0.68 -7.64 -8.74
CA GLU A 78 0.09 -7.87 -10.06
C GLU A 78 -0.59 -6.62 -10.61
N LEU A 79 -1.37 -5.92 -9.77
CA LEU A 79 -1.99 -4.65 -10.13
C LEU A 79 -0.95 -3.57 -10.43
N ALA A 80 0.17 -3.53 -9.71
CA ALA A 80 1.25 -2.58 -9.97
C ALA A 80 1.89 -2.77 -11.36
N ARG A 81 1.89 -4.00 -11.89
CA ARG A 81 2.37 -4.31 -13.25
C ARG A 81 1.39 -3.90 -14.33
N SER A 82 0.09 -3.96 -14.06
CA SER A 82 -0.97 -3.62 -15.02
C SER A 82 -1.43 -2.17 -14.93
N GLY A 83 -0.96 -1.39 -13.94
CA GLY A 83 -1.35 0.00 -13.75
C GLY A 83 -2.67 0.17 -12.98
N GLY A 84 -2.92 -0.69 -11.99
CA GLY A 84 -4.07 -0.61 -11.09
C GLY A 84 -5.39 -1.14 -11.67
N PHE A 85 -6.47 -0.99 -10.91
CA PHE A 85 -7.80 -1.49 -11.29
C PHE A 85 -8.39 -0.81 -12.54
N ASP A 86 -8.05 0.46 -12.78
CA ASP A 86 -8.55 1.22 -13.94
C ASP A 86 -8.11 0.61 -15.28
N ASN A 87 -7.01 -0.17 -15.29
CA ASN A 87 -6.57 -0.95 -16.45
C ASN A 87 -7.14 -2.37 -16.48
N ALA A 88 -7.56 -2.93 -15.35
CA ALA A 88 -8.20 -4.26 -15.28
C ALA A 88 -9.65 -4.25 -15.76
N ALA A 89 -10.33 -3.09 -15.74
CA ALA A 89 -11.72 -2.93 -16.18
C ALA A 89 -11.90 -2.83 -17.72
N ASN A 90 -10.81 -2.90 -18.51
CA ASN A 90 -10.85 -2.81 -19.98
C ASN A 90 -10.88 -4.19 -20.68
N PHE A 91 -11.26 -5.26 -20.00
CA PHE A 91 -11.43 -6.62 -20.54
C PHE A 91 -12.90 -7.04 -20.66
#